data_AF-A0A969P1I7-F1
#
_entry.id   AF-A0A969P1I7-F1
#
_cell.length_a   1.000
_cell.length_b   1.000
_cell.length_c   1.000
_cell.angle_alpha   90.00
_cell.angle_beta   90.00
_cell.angle_gamma   90.00
#
_symmetry.space_group_name_H-M   'P 1'
#
loop_
_entity.id
_entity.type
_entity.pdbx_description
1 polymer ?
#
loop_
_entity_poly.entity_id
_entity_poly.type
_entity_poly.pdbx_seq_one_letter_code
_entity_poly.pdbx_strand_id
1 'polypeptide(L)'
;MLQETCAAQIEAILARYDHPRSAVLPLLYLAQDTYGYLTNEAILEVANLLNLPQTDVFEVVSFYTLFYDYPVGKWVLQVCDDVPCCYLGAEEVLAALAQKLGVREDQLTPDGHFLVQRVKCLAACHRAPVVQANLDYIYDVTPERVDELLRSLRERIGSGEVLSVSGATAEDYEYAPAGHVRMIERRLGDIPAPPAHAANAAPVADEPASQVETDVETDRTNGVDHAAGTSG
;
A
#
# COMPACT_ATOMS: atom_id res chain seq x y z
N MET A 1 17.47 13.79 -11.31
CA MET A 1 16.05 13.81 -11.71
C MET A 1 15.65 12.39 -12.12
N LEU A 2 14.40 11.94 -11.96
CA LEU A 2 13.95 10.58 -12.31
C LEU A 2 14.34 10.18 -13.73
N GLN A 3 14.20 11.12 -14.67
CA GLN A 3 14.59 10.90 -16.07
C GLN A 3 16.09 10.63 -16.27
N GLU A 4 16.96 11.13 -15.40
CA GLU A 4 18.40 10.91 -15.50
C GLU A 4 18.80 9.55 -14.92
N THR A 5 18.13 9.13 -13.83
CA THR A 5 18.48 7.92 -13.09
C THR A 5 17.77 6.67 -13.63
N CYS A 6 16.53 6.82 -14.10
CA CYS A 6 15.60 5.71 -14.36
C CYS A 6 14.97 5.75 -15.77
N ALA A 7 15.59 6.42 -16.75
CA ALA A 7 15.06 6.57 -18.12
C ALA A 7 14.52 5.26 -18.72
N ALA A 8 15.33 4.19 -18.67
CA ALA A 8 14.95 2.89 -19.24
C ALA A 8 13.74 2.26 -18.54
N GLN A 9 13.58 2.46 -17.23
CA GLN A 9 12.42 1.97 -16.48
C GLN A 9 11.17 2.76 -16.82
N ILE A 10 11.29 4.09 -16.97
CA ILE A 10 10.19 4.97 -17.38
C ILE A 10 9.69 4.54 -18.76
N GLU A 11 10.58 4.39 -19.74
CA GLU A 11 10.22 3.92 -21.09
C GLU A 11 9.54 2.55 -21.04
N ALA A 12 10.08 1.61 -20.27
CA ALA A 12 9.51 0.28 -20.11
C ALA A 12 8.15 0.27 -19.37
N ILE A 13 7.86 1.26 -18.53
CA ILE A 13 6.55 1.43 -17.89
C ILE A 13 5.57 2.03 -18.89
N LEU A 14 5.94 3.12 -19.56
CA LEU A 14 5.10 3.79 -20.55
C LEU A 14 4.71 2.87 -21.71
N ALA A 15 5.64 2.00 -22.15
CA ALA A 15 5.38 1.04 -23.22
C ALA A 15 4.34 -0.04 -22.89
N ARG A 16 3.93 -0.20 -21.61
CA ARG A 16 2.91 -1.18 -21.20
C ARG A 16 1.48 -0.67 -21.39
N TYR A 17 1.31 0.63 -21.60
CA TYR A 17 0.00 1.26 -21.58
C TYR A 17 -0.21 2.07 -22.86
N ASP A 18 -1.38 1.92 -23.47
CA ASP A 18 -1.78 2.72 -24.63
C ASP A 18 -2.08 4.18 -24.24
N HIS A 19 -2.56 4.39 -23.01
CA HIS A 19 -2.87 5.70 -22.47
C HIS A 19 -1.85 6.11 -21.40
N PRO A 20 -1.17 7.28 -21.54
CA PRO A 20 -0.16 7.73 -20.58
C PRO A 20 -0.69 7.83 -19.14
N ARG A 21 -1.95 8.25 -18.97
CA ARG A 21 -2.58 8.35 -17.64
C ARG A 21 -2.61 7.03 -16.87
N SER A 22 -2.65 5.88 -17.56
CA SER A 22 -2.64 4.57 -16.91
C SER A 22 -1.30 4.24 -16.24
N ALA A 23 -0.22 4.95 -16.61
CA ALA A 23 1.11 4.77 -16.05
C ALA A 23 1.36 5.57 -14.76
N VAL A 24 0.39 6.34 -14.24
CA VAL A 24 0.56 7.17 -13.03
C VAL A 24 1.06 6.35 -11.83
N LEU A 25 0.36 5.27 -11.47
CA LEU A 25 0.69 4.45 -10.31
C LEU A 25 2.12 3.84 -10.38
N PRO A 26 2.51 3.12 -11.45
CA PRO A 26 3.84 2.54 -11.52
C PRO A 26 4.96 3.60 -11.60
N LEU A 27 4.70 4.78 -12.17
CA LEU A 27 5.68 5.88 -12.15
C LEU A 27 5.80 6.50 -10.75
N LEU A 28 4.71 6.61 -10.00
CA LEU A 28 4.75 7.04 -8.59
C LEU A 28 5.52 6.05 -7.72
N TYR A 29 5.34 4.74 -7.92
CA TYR A 29 6.17 3.75 -7.21
C TYR A 29 7.65 3.88 -7.54
N LEU A 30 7.99 4.07 -8.82
CA LEU A 30 9.38 4.32 -9.24
C LEU A 30 9.94 5.60 -8.59
N ALA A 31 9.14 6.66 -8.54
CA ALA A 31 9.50 7.92 -7.89
C ALA A 31 9.75 7.73 -6.39
N GLN A 32 8.84 7.04 -5.70
CA GLN A 32 8.94 6.74 -4.28
C GLN A 32 10.17 5.88 -3.96
N ASP A 33 10.49 4.88 -4.79
CA ASP A 33 11.69 4.07 -4.57
C ASP A 33 12.99 4.84 -4.80
N THR A 34 12.98 5.77 -5.75
CA THR A 34 14.15 6.60 -6.08
C THR A 34 14.42 7.64 -5.00
N TYR A 35 13.37 8.27 -4.47
CA TYR A 35 13.48 9.39 -3.53
C TYR A 35 13.23 8.99 -2.07
N GLY A 36 12.71 7.78 -1.82
CA GLY A 36 12.27 7.26 -0.52
C GLY A 36 10.81 7.61 -0.17
N TYR A 37 10.34 8.77 -0.61
CA TYR A 37 8.96 9.25 -0.46
C TYR A 37 8.68 10.30 -1.55
N LEU A 38 7.42 10.69 -1.73
CA LEU A 38 6.96 11.56 -2.81
C LEU A 38 6.91 13.03 -2.37
N THR A 39 7.92 13.81 -2.74
CA THR A 39 7.86 15.27 -2.57
C THR A 39 6.98 15.91 -3.66
N ASN A 40 6.59 17.17 -3.46
CA ASN A 40 5.85 17.93 -4.47
C ASN A 40 6.59 17.99 -5.82
N GLU A 41 7.92 18.08 -5.79
CA GLU A 41 8.77 18.06 -6.98
C GLU A 41 8.73 16.69 -7.68
N ALA A 42 8.76 15.59 -6.92
CA ALA A 42 8.63 14.24 -7.49
C ALA A 42 7.25 14.03 -8.14
N ILE A 43 6.18 14.49 -7.49
CA ILE A 43 4.81 14.44 -8.03
C ILE A 43 4.71 15.28 -9.32
N LEU A 44 5.30 16.48 -9.32
CA LEU A 44 5.35 17.34 -10.50
C LEU A 44 6.15 16.71 -11.64
N GLU A 45 7.26 16.04 -11.33
CA GLU A 45 8.06 15.32 -12.32
C GLU A 45 7.24 14.21 -12.99
N VAL A 46 6.51 13.39 -12.22
CA VAL A 46 5.60 12.36 -12.77
C VAL A 46 4.46 12.98 -13.58
N ALA A 47 3.88 14.09 -13.13
CA ALA A 47 2.85 14.81 -13.87
C ALA A 47 3.35 15.29 -15.24
N ASN A 48 4.57 15.85 -15.28
CA ASN A 48 5.21 16.30 -16.52
C ASN A 48 5.52 15.14 -17.47
N LEU A 49 5.97 13.99 -16.96
CA LEU A 49 6.22 12.79 -17.76
C LEU A 49 4.96 12.31 -18.50
N LEU A 50 3.80 12.48 -17.88
CA LEU A 50 2.51 12.01 -18.41
C LEU A 50 1.70 13.10 -19.09
N ASN A 51 2.19 14.35 -19.09
CA ASN A 51 1.47 15.53 -19.55
C ASN A 51 0.08 15.66 -18.87
N LEU A 52 0.06 15.49 -17.55
CA LEU A 52 -1.13 15.63 -16.70
C LEU A 52 -1.00 16.85 -15.78
N PRO A 53 -2.12 17.42 -15.30
CA PRO A 53 -2.10 18.37 -14.20
C PRO A 53 -1.47 17.75 -12.95
N GLN A 54 -0.65 18.51 -12.23
CA GLN A 54 -0.08 18.07 -10.95
C GLN A 54 -1.17 17.68 -9.93
N THR A 55 -2.32 18.35 -9.97
CA THR A 55 -3.47 18.09 -9.09
C THR A 55 -4.01 16.67 -9.26
N ASP A 56 -4.07 16.17 -10.49
CA ASP A 56 -4.59 14.83 -10.78
C ASP A 56 -3.67 13.75 -10.22
N VAL A 57 -2.35 13.97 -10.29
CA VAL A 57 -1.36 13.06 -9.71
C VAL A 57 -1.38 13.15 -8.19
N PHE A 58 -1.51 14.35 -7.63
CA PHE A 58 -1.63 14.54 -6.19
C PHE A 58 -2.87 13.86 -5.61
N GLU A 59 -4.00 13.91 -6.32
CA GLU A 59 -5.23 13.19 -5.93
C GLU A 59 -4.94 11.69 -5.76
N VAL A 60 -4.23 11.07 -6.71
CA VAL A 60 -3.82 9.67 -6.64
C VAL A 60 -2.93 9.38 -5.42
N VAL A 61 -1.93 10.24 -5.17
CA VAL A 61 -1.04 10.11 -4.00
C VAL A 61 -1.84 10.18 -2.70
N SER A 62 -2.78 11.11 -2.59
CA SER A 62 -3.60 11.27 -1.38
C SER A 62 -4.64 10.15 -1.19
N PHE A 63 -5.03 9.47 -2.28
CA PHE A 63 -6.04 8.43 -2.26
C PHE A 63 -5.50 7.06 -1.85
N TYR A 64 -4.33 6.68 -2.35
CA TYR A 64 -3.75 5.36 -2.06
C TYR A 64 -2.80 5.41 -0.87
N THR A 65 -3.07 4.60 0.15
CA THR A 65 -2.26 4.50 1.38
C THR A 65 -0.86 3.93 1.19
N LEU A 66 -0.50 3.49 -0.02
CA LEU A 66 0.80 2.94 -0.37
C LEU A 66 1.80 4.01 -0.82
N PHE A 67 1.31 5.23 -1.05
CA PHE A 67 2.13 6.38 -1.40
C PHE A 67 2.34 7.26 -0.16
N TYR A 68 3.61 7.61 0.09
CA TYR A 68 4.00 8.43 1.22
C TYR A 68 4.42 9.81 0.72
N ASP A 69 3.70 10.85 1.12
CA ASP A 69 4.04 12.26 0.88
C ASP A 69 4.83 12.89 2.04
N TYR A 70 5.27 12.07 2.98
CA TYR A 70 6.10 12.44 4.12
C TYR A 70 7.30 11.49 4.26
N PRO A 71 8.37 11.90 4.96
CA PRO A 71 9.54 11.06 5.15
C PRO A 71 9.19 9.76 5.89
N VAL A 72 9.52 8.64 5.26
CA VAL A 72 9.44 7.31 5.86
C VAL A 72 10.84 6.74 6.13
N GLY A 73 10.89 5.72 6.97
CA GLY A 73 12.14 5.05 7.32
C GLY A 73 12.64 4.13 6.20
N LYS A 74 13.78 3.47 6.44
CA LYS A 74 14.24 2.37 5.57
C LYS A 74 13.24 1.22 5.51
N TRP A 75 12.50 0.99 6.59
CA TRP A 75 11.43 0.01 6.69
C TRP A 75 10.14 0.70 7.16
N VAL A 76 9.07 0.47 6.42
CA VAL A 76 7.70 0.73 6.86
C VAL A 76 7.08 -0.61 7.27
N LEU A 77 6.86 -0.77 8.58
CA LEU A 77 6.29 -1.95 9.20
C LEU A 77 4.78 -1.79 9.32
N GLN A 78 4.03 -2.46 8.46
CA GLN A 78 2.58 -2.41 8.41
C GLN A 78 1.99 -3.65 9.09
N VAL A 79 1.32 -3.47 10.22
CA VAL A 79 0.71 -4.57 10.99
C VAL A 79 -0.78 -4.65 10.65
N CYS A 80 -1.24 -5.81 10.19
CA CYS A 80 -2.66 -6.05 9.92
C CYS A 80 -3.45 -6.12 11.23
N ASP A 81 -4.47 -5.28 11.38
CA ASP A 81 -5.35 -5.24 12.57
C ASP A 81 -6.79 -5.74 12.31
N ASP A 82 -7.04 -6.35 11.14
CA ASP A 82 -8.37 -6.89 10.84
C ASP A 82 -8.68 -8.13 11.70
N VAL A 83 -9.95 -8.53 11.75
CA VAL A 83 -10.52 -9.47 12.72
C VAL A 83 -9.67 -10.73 12.95
N PRO A 84 -9.18 -11.45 11.91
CA PRO A 84 -8.39 -12.66 12.12
C PRO A 84 -7.03 -12.39 12.80
N CYS A 85 -6.35 -11.32 12.42
CA CYS A 85 -5.07 -10.93 13.00
C CYS A 85 -5.26 -10.37 14.42
N CYS A 86 -6.28 -9.54 14.62
CA CYS A 86 -6.65 -9.01 15.93
C CYS A 86 -6.92 -10.15 16.94
N TYR A 87 -7.68 -11.18 16.53
CA TYR A 87 -7.97 -12.34 17.37
C TYR A 87 -6.73 -13.17 17.75
N LEU A 88 -5.70 -13.15 16.90
CA LEU A 88 -4.44 -13.88 17.08
C LEU A 88 -3.32 -13.04 17.71
N GLY A 89 -3.64 -11.82 18.18
CA GLY A 89 -2.73 -11.01 18.98
C GLY A 89 -1.96 -9.92 18.21
N ALA A 90 -2.53 -9.40 17.13
CA ALA A 90 -1.90 -8.32 16.36
C ALA A 90 -1.72 -7.01 17.16
N GLU A 91 -2.60 -6.72 18.10
CA GLU A 91 -2.49 -5.54 18.98
C GLU A 91 -1.24 -5.64 19.87
N GLU A 92 -0.96 -6.84 20.39
CA GLU A 92 0.22 -7.13 21.19
C GLU A 92 1.50 -7.06 20.35
N VAL A 93 1.45 -7.49 19.07
CA VAL A 93 2.56 -7.33 18.13
C VAL A 93 2.85 -5.85 17.88
N LEU A 94 1.82 -5.05 17.64
CA LEU A 94 1.95 -3.62 17.39
C LEU A 94 2.50 -2.88 18.63
N ALA A 95 1.99 -3.21 19.82
CA ALA A 95 2.49 -2.67 21.08
C ALA A 95 3.95 -3.07 21.35
N ALA A 96 4.32 -4.32 21.07
CA ALA A 96 5.70 -4.79 21.19
C ALA A 96 6.64 -4.04 20.22
N LEU A 97 6.25 -3.84 18.96
CA LEU A 97 7.02 -3.04 17.99
C LEU A 97 7.23 -1.61 18.48
N ALA A 98 6.15 -0.94 18.89
CA ALA A 98 6.19 0.42 19.42
C ALA A 98 7.11 0.54 20.66
N GLN A 99 6.99 -0.39 21.61
CA GLN A 99 7.80 -0.42 22.83
C GLN A 99 9.28 -0.64 22.52
N LYS A 100 9.61 -1.58 21.63
CA LYS A 100 11.00 -1.93 21.29
C LYS A 100 11.70 -0.85 20.48
N LEU A 101 10.96 -0.14 19.64
CA LEU A 101 11.47 0.98 18.84
C LEU A 101 11.41 2.32 19.59
N GLY A 102 10.67 2.39 20.70
CA GLY A 102 10.54 3.61 21.50
C GLY A 102 9.75 4.73 20.80
N VAL A 103 8.80 4.35 19.93
CA VAL A 103 7.98 5.28 19.14
C VAL A 103 6.51 4.96 19.26
N ARG A 104 5.65 5.89 18.84
CA ARG A 104 4.22 5.65 18.64
C ARG A 104 3.97 5.13 17.21
N GLU A 105 2.77 4.63 16.98
CA GLU A 105 2.27 4.38 15.61
C GLU A 105 2.40 5.65 14.76
N ASP A 106 2.68 5.47 13.47
CA ASP A 106 2.91 6.52 12.46
C ASP A 106 4.02 7.52 12.81
N GLN A 107 4.94 7.14 13.70
CA GLN A 107 6.10 7.95 14.07
C GLN A 107 7.40 7.28 13.61
N LEU A 108 8.20 8.02 12.85
CA LEU A 108 9.53 7.59 12.42
C LEU A 108 10.49 7.50 13.62
N THR A 109 11.28 6.43 13.68
CA THR A 109 12.30 6.25 14.71
C THR A 109 13.42 7.29 14.62
N PRO A 110 14.08 7.67 15.74
CA PRO A 110 15.14 8.68 15.74
C PRO A 110 16.36 8.32 14.87
N ASP A 111 16.59 7.04 14.61
CA ASP A 111 17.63 6.54 13.71
C ASP A 111 17.22 6.56 12.23
N GLY A 112 15.96 6.92 11.92
CA GLY A 112 15.43 6.97 10.56
C GLY A 112 15.24 5.61 9.89
N HIS A 113 15.30 4.51 10.66
CA HIS A 113 15.24 3.17 10.09
C HIS A 113 13.82 2.60 10.00
N PHE A 114 12.94 2.90 10.96
CA PHE A 114 11.64 2.23 11.08
C PHE A 114 10.49 3.23 11.23
N LEU A 115 9.41 2.97 10.49
CA LEU A 115 8.10 3.53 10.72
C LEU A 115 7.14 2.38 11.00
N VAL A 116 6.33 2.45 12.05
CA VAL A 116 5.34 1.40 12.37
C VAL A 116 3.95 1.94 12.11
N GLN A 117 3.17 1.21 11.32
CA GLN A 117 1.83 1.59 10.94
C GLN A 117 0.85 0.45 11.19
N ARG A 118 -0.35 0.85 11.58
CA ARG A 118 -1.51 -0.03 11.62
C ARG A 118 -2.20 0.01 10.26
N VAL A 119 -2.47 -1.16 9.69
CA VAL A 119 -3.16 -1.28 8.41
C VAL A 119 -4.29 -2.30 8.49
N LYS A 120 -5.19 -2.23 7.51
CA LYS A 120 -6.29 -3.18 7.36
C LYS A 120 -5.82 -4.48 6.70
N CYS A 121 -6.78 -5.31 6.30
CA CYS A 121 -6.53 -6.66 5.77
C CYS A 121 -5.39 -6.71 4.75
N LEU A 122 -4.39 -7.54 5.03
CA LEU A 122 -3.28 -7.87 4.12
C LEU A 122 -3.51 -9.19 3.37
N ALA A 123 -4.75 -9.71 3.33
CA ALA A 123 -5.14 -10.91 2.58
C ALA A 123 -4.34 -12.21 2.88
N ALA A 124 -3.65 -12.29 4.02
CA ALA A 124 -2.84 -13.46 4.42
C ALA A 124 -3.34 -14.11 5.73
N CYS A 125 -4.66 -14.12 5.93
CA CYS A 125 -5.30 -14.60 7.17
C CYS A 125 -4.96 -16.05 7.54
N HIS A 126 -4.56 -16.88 6.57
CA HIS A 126 -4.15 -18.27 6.79
C HIS A 126 -2.83 -18.43 7.55
N ARG A 127 -2.02 -17.35 7.67
CA ARG A 127 -0.79 -17.27 8.47
C ARG A 127 -0.71 -16.02 9.34
N ALA A 128 -1.86 -15.63 9.90
CA ALA A 128 -1.96 -14.51 10.82
C ALA A 128 -1.29 -14.82 12.19
N PRO A 129 -0.81 -13.80 12.93
CA PRO A 129 -0.74 -12.39 12.57
C PRO A 129 0.30 -12.07 11.47
N VAL A 130 -0.02 -11.09 10.64
CA VAL A 130 0.80 -10.71 9.47
C VAL A 130 1.33 -9.30 9.64
N VAL A 131 2.63 -9.15 9.37
CA VAL A 131 3.30 -7.84 9.25
C VAL A 131 3.89 -7.74 7.85
N GLN A 132 3.76 -6.58 7.21
CA GLN A 132 4.53 -6.25 6.02
C GLN A 132 5.69 -5.32 6.36
N ALA A 133 6.86 -5.56 5.75
CA ALA A 133 7.99 -4.64 5.80
C ALA A 133 8.30 -4.16 4.37
N ASN A 134 7.87 -2.95 4.01
CA ASN A 134 7.91 -2.47 2.61
C ASN A 134 7.29 -3.48 1.61
N LEU A 135 6.10 -3.99 1.93
CA LEU A 135 5.39 -5.06 1.20
C LEU A 135 6.01 -6.47 1.28
N ASP A 136 7.19 -6.66 1.88
CA ASP A 136 7.66 -8.01 2.24
C ASP A 136 6.71 -8.62 3.27
N TYR A 137 6.08 -9.75 2.95
CA TYR A 137 5.17 -10.42 3.87
C TYR A 137 5.96 -11.19 4.91
N ILE A 138 5.70 -10.94 6.19
CA ILE A 138 6.24 -11.71 7.30
C ILE A 138 5.06 -12.35 8.02
N TYR A 139 5.06 -13.67 8.04
CA TYR A 139 3.98 -14.48 8.58
C TYR A 139 4.22 -14.95 10.00
N ASP A 140 3.14 -15.37 10.66
CA ASP A 140 3.14 -15.98 11.99
C ASP A 140 3.90 -15.13 13.04
N VAL A 141 3.72 -13.80 12.95
CA VAL A 141 4.40 -12.84 13.82
C VAL A 141 3.75 -12.87 15.19
N THR A 142 4.56 -13.08 16.22
CA THR A 142 4.12 -13.02 17.61
C THR A 142 4.90 -11.96 18.39
N PRO A 143 4.36 -11.43 19.50
CA PRO A 143 5.04 -10.40 20.30
C PRO A 143 6.44 -10.82 20.76
N GLU A 144 6.64 -12.10 21.06
CA GLU A 144 7.92 -12.65 21.54
C GLU A 144 9.00 -12.63 20.47
N ARG A 145 8.61 -12.65 19.19
CA ARG A 145 9.50 -12.72 18.03
C ARG A 145 9.79 -11.38 17.38
N VAL A 146 9.21 -10.30 17.91
CA VAL A 146 9.46 -8.95 17.43
C VAL A 146 10.94 -8.58 17.49
N ASP A 147 11.65 -8.98 18.56
CA ASP A 147 13.10 -8.72 18.66
C ASP A 147 13.90 -9.41 17.55
N GLU A 148 13.50 -10.62 17.17
CA GLU A 148 14.13 -11.39 16.10
C GLU A 148 13.87 -10.77 14.73
N LEU A 149 12.62 -10.33 14.52
CA LEU A 149 12.23 -9.60 13.31
C LEU A 149 13.05 -8.32 13.16
N LEU A 150 13.07 -7.46 14.18
CA LEU A 150 13.79 -6.19 14.14
C LEU A 150 15.29 -6.39 13.93
N ARG A 151 15.88 -7.43 14.52
CA ARG A 151 17.30 -7.77 14.29
C ARG A 151 17.55 -8.13 12.83
N SER A 152 16.73 -9.02 12.26
CA SER A 152 16.86 -9.45 10.87
C SER A 152 16.72 -8.27 9.89
N LEU A 153 15.77 -7.37 10.15
CA LEU A 153 15.58 -6.16 9.33
C LEU A 153 16.75 -5.17 9.44
N ARG A 154 17.35 -5.02 10.64
CA ARG A 154 18.57 -4.19 10.82
C ARG A 154 19.77 -4.78 10.09
N GLU A 155 19.92 -6.10 10.09
CA GLU A 155 20.98 -6.79 9.34
C GLU A 155 20.83 -6.55 7.83
N ARG A 156 19.60 -6.59 7.30
CA ARG A 156 19.32 -6.25 5.90
C ARG A 156 19.69 -4.82 5.55
N ILE A 157 19.41 -3.84 6.40
CA ILE A 157 19.90 -2.45 6.20
C ILE A 157 21.43 -2.42 6.07
N GLY A 158 22.14 -3.15 6.93
CA GLY A 158 23.60 -3.19 6.93
C GLY A 158 24.23 -3.98 5.77
N SER A 159 23.46 -4.83 5.09
CA SER A 159 23.94 -5.70 4.00
C SER A 159 24.19 -4.97 2.69
N GLY A 160 23.70 -3.73 2.55
CA GLY A 160 23.76 -2.97 1.29
C GLY A 160 22.74 -3.42 0.24
N GLU A 161 21.79 -4.28 0.62
CA GLU A 161 20.62 -4.63 -0.20
C GLU A 161 19.83 -3.36 -0.59
N VAL A 162 19.34 -3.33 -1.83
CA VAL A 162 18.45 -2.26 -2.29
C VAL A 162 17.05 -2.52 -1.74
N LEU A 163 16.62 -1.70 -0.79
CA LEU A 163 15.29 -1.77 -0.22
C LEU A 163 14.33 -0.90 -1.05
N SER A 164 13.27 -1.51 -1.57
CA SER A 164 12.18 -0.80 -2.27
C SER A 164 11.04 -0.54 -1.29
N VAL A 165 10.72 0.73 -1.03
CA VAL A 165 9.57 1.12 -0.18
C VAL A 165 8.25 0.75 -0.86
N SER A 166 8.25 0.72 -2.19
CA SER A 166 7.11 0.40 -3.04
C SER A 166 6.95 -1.10 -3.31
N GLY A 167 7.79 -1.95 -2.72
CA GLY A 167 7.71 -3.40 -2.84
C GLY A 167 8.03 -3.96 -4.23
N ALA A 168 8.84 -3.26 -5.03
CA ALA A 168 9.30 -3.77 -6.33
C ALA A 168 10.06 -5.11 -6.22
N THR A 169 10.62 -5.39 -5.04
CA THR A 169 11.33 -6.62 -4.68
C THR A 169 10.64 -7.36 -3.54
N ALA A 170 9.33 -7.17 -3.35
CA ALA A 170 8.59 -7.71 -2.23
C ALA A 170 8.48 -9.24 -2.29
N GLU A 171 8.95 -9.91 -1.24
CA GLU A 171 8.94 -11.37 -1.12
C GLU A 171 8.21 -11.84 0.14
N ASP A 172 7.99 -13.14 0.23
CA ASP A 172 7.34 -13.77 1.38
C ASP A 172 8.40 -14.33 2.34
N TYR A 173 8.20 -14.15 3.63
CA TYR A 173 9.15 -14.52 4.68
C TYR A 173 8.45 -15.30 5.79
N GLU A 174 9.17 -16.27 6.32
CA GLU A 174 8.80 -16.99 7.53
C GLU A 174 9.97 -17.02 8.49
N TYR A 175 9.67 -17.28 9.75
CA TYR A 175 10.75 -17.45 10.70
C TYR A 175 11.41 -18.83 10.58
N ALA A 176 12.73 -18.84 10.46
CA ALA A 176 13.53 -20.03 10.56
C ALA A 176 13.52 -20.59 12.00
N PRO A 177 13.80 -21.90 12.19
CA PRO A 177 13.98 -22.48 13.52
C PRO A 177 15.10 -21.81 14.33
N ALA A 178 16.07 -21.17 13.67
CA ALA A 178 17.17 -20.43 14.28
C ALA A 178 16.80 -18.98 14.66
N GLY A 179 15.52 -18.59 14.54
CA GLY A 179 14.99 -17.29 15.00
C GLY A 179 15.02 -16.16 13.96
N HIS A 180 15.90 -16.19 12.95
CA HIS A 180 15.88 -15.16 11.89
C HIS A 180 14.69 -15.36 10.92
N VAL A 181 14.22 -14.28 10.30
CA VAL A 181 13.31 -14.41 9.15
C VAL A 181 14.09 -14.88 7.93
N ARG A 182 13.53 -15.83 7.19
CA ARG A 182 14.07 -16.35 5.93
C ARG A 182 13.04 -16.19 4.84
N MET A 183 13.51 -15.86 3.64
CA MET A 183 12.66 -15.81 2.46
C MET A 183 12.12 -17.21 2.15
N ILE A 184 10.83 -17.29 1.87
CA ILE A 184 10.17 -18.47 1.34
C ILE A 184 10.43 -18.47 -0.15
N GLU A 185 11.01 -19.55 -0.66
CA GLU A 185 11.12 -19.72 -2.11
C GLU A 185 9.71 -19.83 -2.68
N ARG A 186 9.25 -18.77 -3.36
CA ARG A 186 8.00 -18.80 -4.11
C ARG A 186 8.17 -19.85 -5.20
N ARG A 187 7.66 -21.06 -4.94
CA ARG A 187 7.51 -22.08 -5.96
C ARG A 187 6.40 -21.59 -6.87
N LEU A 188 6.76 -20.69 -7.79
CA LEU A 188 5.96 -20.28 -8.92
C LEU A 188 5.84 -21.51 -9.83
N GLY A 189 5.07 -22.51 -9.38
CA GLY A 189 4.65 -23.60 -10.24
C GLY A 189 3.81 -22.98 -11.35
N ASP A 190 4.39 -22.87 -12.53
CA ASP A 190 3.73 -22.53 -13.79
C ASP A 190 2.69 -21.40 -13.68
N ILE A 191 3.04 -20.24 -13.11
CA ILE A 191 2.28 -19.03 -13.45
C ILE A 191 2.65 -18.74 -14.90
N PRO A 192 1.73 -18.91 -15.88
CA PRO A 192 2.05 -18.60 -17.25
C PRO A 192 2.46 -17.12 -17.30
N ALA A 193 3.57 -16.83 -17.97
CA ALA A 193 3.97 -15.46 -18.26
C ALA A 193 2.74 -14.72 -18.79
N PRO A 194 2.51 -13.45 -18.38
CA PRO A 194 1.36 -12.69 -18.86
C PRO A 194 1.33 -12.77 -20.38
N PRO A 195 0.19 -13.11 -21.00
CA PRO A 195 0.13 -13.32 -22.44
C PRO A 195 0.60 -12.05 -23.14
N ALA A 196 1.40 -12.20 -24.20
CA ALA A 196 1.95 -11.13 -25.02
C ALA A 196 0.88 -10.24 -25.72
N HIS A 197 -0.40 -10.42 -25.38
CA HIS A 197 -1.57 -9.82 -25.99
C HIS A 197 -2.19 -8.67 -25.18
N ALA A 198 -1.58 -8.21 -24.08
CA ALA A 198 -1.95 -6.91 -23.50
C ALA A 198 -1.69 -5.73 -24.47
N ALA A 199 -1.03 -5.97 -25.60
CA ALA A 199 -0.85 -5.02 -26.70
C ALA A 199 -2.06 -4.93 -27.67
N ASN A 200 -3.14 -5.68 -27.46
CA ASN A 200 -4.34 -5.63 -28.31
C ASN A 200 -5.63 -5.94 -27.52
N ALA A 201 -5.76 -5.43 -26.29
CA ALA A 201 -7.09 -5.32 -25.70
C ALA A 201 -7.82 -4.22 -26.49
N ALA A 202 -8.81 -4.60 -27.30
CA ALA A 202 -9.71 -3.64 -27.92
C ALA A 202 -10.24 -2.69 -26.83
N PRO A 203 -10.29 -1.37 -27.05
CA PRO A 203 -10.75 -0.44 -26.04
C PRO A 203 -12.13 -0.89 -25.58
N VAL A 204 -12.26 -1.17 -24.28
CA VAL A 204 -13.57 -1.18 -23.65
C VAL A 204 -14.08 0.23 -23.85
N ALA A 205 -15.03 0.40 -24.76
CA ALA A 205 -15.66 1.67 -24.97
C ALA A 205 -16.26 2.10 -23.63
N ASP A 206 -15.85 3.26 -23.13
CA ASP A 206 -16.58 3.93 -22.06
C ASP A 206 -18.02 4.09 -22.57
N GLU A 207 -18.96 3.38 -21.97
CA GLU A 207 -20.36 3.72 -22.12
C GLU A 207 -20.50 5.15 -21.57
N PRO A 208 -21.03 6.09 -22.37
CA PRO A 208 -21.19 7.45 -21.89
C PRO A 208 -22.08 7.41 -20.65
N ALA A 209 -21.63 8.07 -19.58
CA ALA A 209 -22.38 8.22 -18.34
C ALA A 209 -23.84 8.54 -18.65
N SER A 210 -24.71 7.54 -18.49
CA SER A 210 -26.14 7.72 -18.69
C SER A 210 -26.59 8.78 -17.71
N GLN A 211 -27.22 9.83 -18.24
CA GLN A 211 -27.76 10.95 -17.48
C GLN A 211 -28.58 10.40 -16.32
N VAL A 212 -28.11 10.62 -15.09
CA VAL A 212 -28.93 10.42 -13.90
C VAL A 212 -29.99 11.51 -13.94
N GLU A 213 -31.17 11.17 -14.46
CA GLU A 213 -32.35 12.01 -14.39
C GLU A 213 -32.69 12.22 -12.90
N THR A 214 -32.68 13.49 -12.49
CA THR A 214 -33.03 13.91 -11.15
C THR A 214 -34.54 14.02 -11.01
N ASP A 215 -35.21 12.93 -10.65
CA ASP A 215 -36.61 12.96 -10.24
C ASP A 215 -36.69 12.96 -8.70
N VAL A 216 -36.42 14.13 -8.11
CA VAL A 216 -36.93 14.46 -6.77
C VAL A 216 -38.26 15.16 -6.97
N GLU A 217 -39.29 14.37 -7.28
CA GLU A 217 -40.66 14.86 -7.24
C GLU A 217 -41.22 14.67 -5.83
N THR A 218 -41.58 15.79 -5.23
CA THR A 218 -42.10 15.92 -3.87
C THR A 218 -43.47 15.27 -3.74
N ASP A 219 -43.54 14.09 -3.11
CA ASP A 219 -44.78 13.57 -2.55
C ASP A 219 -44.71 13.57 -1.02
N ARG A 220 -45.01 14.72 -0.44
CA ARG A 220 -45.28 14.89 0.99
C ARG A 220 -46.63 15.60 1.16
N THR A 221 -47.72 14.92 0.83
CA THR A 221 -49.04 15.19 1.44
C THR A 221 -49.98 14.01 1.27
N ASN A 222 -50.13 13.18 2.31
CA ASN A 222 -51.40 12.93 3.02
C ASN A 222 -51.45 11.55 3.70
N GLY A 223 -51.88 11.56 4.97
CA GLY A 223 -52.74 10.51 5.50
C GLY A 223 -52.16 9.62 6.59
N VAL A 224 -51.99 10.15 7.80
CA VAL A 224 -52.15 9.33 9.02
C VAL A 224 -53.16 10.01 9.92
N ASP A 225 -54.43 9.64 9.73
CA ASP A 225 -55.49 9.82 10.72
C ASP A 225 -55.25 8.83 11.86
N HIS A 226 -55.02 9.31 13.09
CA HIS A 226 -55.46 8.61 14.30
C HIS A 226 -55.94 9.59 15.36
N ALA A 227 -57.20 9.41 15.71
CA ALA A 227 -58.00 10.27 16.56
C ALA A 227 -57.82 9.99 18.05
N ALA A 228 -57.95 11.07 18.81
CA ALA A 228 -58.67 11.22 20.08
C ALA A 228 -58.24 10.47 21.35
N GLY A 229 -58.02 11.25 22.41
CA GLY A 229 -57.95 10.79 23.79
C GLY A 229 -57.67 11.91 24.80
N THR A 230 -58.55 12.90 24.90
CA THR A 230 -58.56 13.91 25.97
C THR A 230 -59.11 13.31 27.27
N SER A 231 -58.36 13.39 28.36
CA SER A 231 -58.85 13.20 29.73
C SER A 231 -58.86 14.53 30.47
N GLY A 232 -60.07 15.02 30.75
CA GLY A 232 -60.39 15.63 32.04
C GLY A 232 -60.82 14.55 33.02
#